data_AF-A0A318IEU4-F1
#
_entry.id   AF-A0A318IEU4-F1
#
_cell.length_a   1.000
_cell.length_b   1.000
_cell.length_c   1.000
_cell.angle_alpha   90.00
_cell.angle_beta   90.00
_cell.angle_gamma   90.00
#
_symmetry.space_group_name_H-M   'P 1'
#
loop_
_entity.id
_entity.type
_entity.pdbx_description
1 polymer ?
#
loop_
_entity_poly.entity_id
_entity_poly.type
_entity_poly.pdbx_seq_one_letter_code
_entity_poly.pdbx_strand_id
1 'polypeptide(L)' 'MEVFFSELAEYKLRKLTEYLLEEWNLKVKKDFLAKLNAKIEQISEYPESCQKSMEFGGMYKCVVTKQTTFFYRVNFP' A
#
# COMPACT_ATOMS: atom_id res chain seq x y z
N MET A 1 3.19 5.16 -13.98
CA MET A 1 1.91 5.86 -13.76
C MET A 1 2.05 6.71 -12.52
N GLU A 2 1.45 7.88 -12.47
CA GLU A 2 1.46 8.65 -11.23
C GLU A 2 0.62 7.94 -10.16
N VAL A 3 1.20 7.73 -8.98
CA VAL A 3 0.55 7.08 -7.85
C VAL A 3 0.36 8.11 -6.74
N PHE A 4 -0.88 8.23 -6.25
CA PHE A 4 -1.22 9.11 -5.14
C PHE A 4 -2.06 8.35 -4.11
N PHE A 5 -1.98 8.78 -2.86
CA PHE A 5 -2.81 8.26 -1.79
C PHE A 5 -4.15 9.01 -1.75
N SER A 6 -5.24 8.29 -1.50
CA SER A 6 -6.47 8.92 -1.03
C SER A 6 -6.30 9.40 0.40
N GLU A 7 -7.11 10.36 0.84
CA GLU A 7 -7.09 10.86 2.22
C GLU A 7 -7.21 9.73 3.26
N LEU A 8 -8.08 8.75 2.99
CA LEU A 8 -8.25 7.58 3.84
C LEU A 8 -6.99 6.70 3.88
N ALA A 9 -6.33 6.52 2.74
CA ALA A 9 -5.12 5.70 2.66
C ALA A 9 -3.97 6.39 3.41
N GLU A 10 -3.80 7.70 3.24
CA GLU A 10 -2.80 8.48 3.96
C GLU A 10 -3.04 8.44 5.49
N TYR A 11 -4.29 8.63 5.92
CA TYR A 11 -4.66 8.52 7.34
C TYR A 11 -4.33 7.14 7.93
N LYS A 12 -4.70 6.06 7.23
CA LYS A 12 -4.44 4.69 7.68
C LYS A 12 -2.94 4.37 7.70
N LEU A 13 -2.18 4.84 6.71
CA LEU A 13 -0.73 4.67 6.66
C LEU A 13 -0.06 5.40 7.83
N ARG A 14 -0.46 6.64 8.11
CA ARG A 14 0.03 7.41 9.26
C ARG A 14 -0.20 6.64 10.56
N LYS A 15 -1.44 6.21 10.83
CA LYS A 15 -1.79 5.41 12.02
C LYS A 15 -0.98 4.13 12.16
N LEU A 16 -0.82 3.39 11.06
CA LEU A 16 -0.02 2.17 11.06
C LEU A 16 1.45 2.47 11.39
N THR A 17 2.03 3.51 10.80
CA THR A 17 3.45 3.84 11.02
C THR A 17 3.72 4.46 12.39
N GLU A 18 2.74 5.16 12.99
CA GLU A 18 2.77 5.60 14.39
C GLU A 18 2.80 4.37 15.31
N TYR A 19 1.87 3.43 15.11
CA TYR A 19 1.78 2.19 15.88
C TYR A 19 3.07 1.34 15.80
N LEU A 20 3.65 1.18 14.59
CA LEU A 20 4.91 0.44 14.42
C LEU A 20 6.10 1.12 15.12
N LEU A 21 6.08 2.45 15.24
CA LEU A 21 7.13 3.19 15.94
C LEU A 21 6.98 3.07 17.46
N GLU A 22 5.75 3.16 17.96
CA GLU A 22 5.42 3.11 19.38
C GLU A 22 5.64 1.72 19.98
N GLU A 23 5.13 0.67 19.32
CA GLU A 23 5.14 -0.70 19.87
C GLU A 23 6.42 -1.47 19.55
N TRP A 24 7.16 -1.09 18.51
CA TRP A 24 8.42 -1.74 18.15
C TRP A 24 9.59 -0.77 18.17
N ASN A 25 9.83 -0.05 17.07
CA ASN A 25 10.90 0.93 16.94
C ASN A 25 10.99 1.49 15.52
N LEU A 26 11.86 2.49 15.35
CA LEU A 26 12.14 3.14 14.08
C LEU A 26 12.62 2.17 12.98
N LYS A 27 13.37 1.11 13.31
CA LYS A 27 13.84 0.14 12.32
C LYS A 27 12.66 -0.62 11.71
N VAL A 28 11.75 -1.15 12.54
CA VAL A 28 10.57 -1.87 12.05
C VAL A 28 9.68 -0.97 11.17
N LYS A 29 9.46 0.28 11.58
CA LYS A 29 8.75 1.27 10.76
C LYS A 29 9.43 1.49 9.39
N LYS A 30 10.76 1.67 9.37
CA LYS A 30 11.52 1.89 8.13
C LYS A 30 11.49 0.65 7.23
N ASP A 31 11.65 -0.54 7.78
CA ASP A 31 11.60 -1.80 7.03
C ASP A 31 10.22 -2.03 6.40
N PHE A 32 9.14 -1.67 7.11
CA PHE A 32 7.79 -1.68 6.55
C PHE A 32 7.63 -0.68 5.40
N LEU A 33 8.07 0.57 5.59
CA LEU A 33 7.99 1.61 4.55
C LEU A 33 8.79 1.24 3.30
N ALA A 34 9.95 0.62 3.44
CA ALA A 34 10.74 0.12 2.31
C ALA A 34 9.98 -0.93 1.49
N LYS A 35 9.30 -1.88 2.15
CA LYS A 35 8.46 -2.88 1.49
C LYS A 35 7.25 -2.26 0.80
N LEU A 36 6.61 -1.28 1.46
CA LEU A 36 5.49 -0.56 0.88
C LEU A 36 5.92 0.21 -0.38
N ASN A 37 7.04 0.94 -0.33
CA ASN A 37 7.57 1.69 -1.46
C ASN A 37 7.91 0.80 -2.65
N ALA A 38 8.55 -0.35 -2.41
CA ALA A 38 8.82 -1.32 -3.49
C ALA A 38 7.53 -1.80 -4.18
N LYS A 39 6.42 -1.93 -3.44
CA LYS A 39 5.12 -2.26 -4.02
C LYS A 39 4.47 -1.08 -4.76
N ILE A 40 4.68 0.15 -4.31
CA ILE A 40 4.22 1.36 -5.00
C ILE A 40 4.97 1.54 -6.33
N GLU A 41 6.28 1.35 -6.34
CA GLU A 41 7.11 1.34 -7.55
C GLU A 41 6.61 0.27 -8.53
N GLN A 42 6.38 -0.96 -8.03
CA GLN A 42 5.82 -2.05 -8.84
C GLN A 42 4.50 -1.65 -9.53
N ILE A 43 3.54 -1.04 -8.81
CA ILE A 43 2.25 -0.66 -9.42
C ILE A 43 2.34 0.62 -10.26
N SER A 44 3.36 1.45 -10.05
CA SER A 44 3.65 2.59 -10.93
C SER A 44 4.10 2.10 -12.30
N GLU A 45 4.98 1.10 -12.34
CA GLU A 45 5.49 0.51 -13.59
C GLU A 45 4.49 -0.46 -14.24
N TYR A 46 3.86 -1.31 -13.42
CA TYR A 46 2.93 -2.36 -13.85
C TYR A 46 1.62 -2.29 -13.06
N PRO A 47 0.70 -1.39 -13.44
CA PRO A 47 -0.53 -1.08 -12.71
C PRO A 47 -1.47 -2.28 -12.52
N GLU A 48 -1.42 -3.27 -13.41
CA GLU A 48 -2.28 -4.46 -13.36
C GLU A 48 -1.57 -5.68 -12.75
N SER A 49 -0.37 -5.50 -12.19
CA SER A 49 0.45 -6.61 -11.66
C SER A 49 -0.10 -7.28 -10.40
N CYS A 50 -1.06 -6.65 -9.72
CA CYS A 50 -1.69 -7.20 -8.52
C CYS A 50 -3.00 -7.92 -8.84
N GLN A 51 -3.48 -8.75 -7.91
CA GLN A 51 -4.73 -9.48 -8.11
C GLN A 51 -5.93 -8.54 -8.04
N LYS A 52 -6.92 -8.72 -8.92
CA LYS A 52 -8.21 -8.03 -8.82
C LYS A 52 -8.95 -8.53 -7.57
N SER A 53 -9.52 -7.60 -6.82
CA SER A 53 -10.35 -7.91 -5.67
C SER A 53 -11.69 -8.51 -6.14
N MET A 54 -12.05 -9.68 -5.62
CA MET A 54 -13.36 -10.28 -5.88
C MET A 54 -14.48 -9.58 -5.08
N GLU A 55 -14.15 -9.02 -3.91
CA GLU A 55 -15.11 -8.35 -3.02
C GLU A 55 -15.35 -6.89 -3.42
N PHE A 56 -14.34 -6.24 -4.00
CA PHE A 56 -14.38 -4.83 -4.38
C PHE A 56 -14.14 -4.72 -5.89
N GLY A 57 -15.22 -4.83 -6.67
CA GLY A 57 -15.17 -4.72 -8.12
C GLY A 57 -14.40 -3.47 -8.59
N GLY A 58 -13.50 -3.66 -9.55
CA GLY A 58 -12.66 -2.56 -10.08
C GLY A 58 -11.48 -2.16 -9.20
N MET A 59 -11.24 -2.84 -8.07
CA MET A 59 -10.04 -2.63 -7.26
C MET A 59 -9.04 -3.76 -7.42
N TYR A 60 -7.77 -3.40 -7.31
CA TYR A 60 -6.64 -4.30 -7.18
C TYR A 60 -6.22 -4.41 -5.72
N LYS A 61 -5.77 -5.61 -5.33
CA LYS A 61 -5.30 -5.96 -3.98
C LYS A 61 -3.81 -6.28 -4.03
N CYS A 62 -3.00 -5.50 -3.34
CA CYS A 62 -1.56 -5.72 -3.24
C CYS A 62 -1.15 -6.05 -1.80
N VAL A 63 -0.61 -7.26 -1.60
CA VAL A 63 -0.12 -7.71 -0.30
C VAL A 63 1.30 -7.18 -0.09
N VAL A 64 1.51 -6.43 1.00
CA VAL A 64 2.82 -5.89 1.38
C VAL A 64 3.50 -6.83 2.38
N THR A 65 2.76 -7.26 3.39
CA THR A 65 3.16 -8.28 4.36
C THR A 65 2.00 -9.22 4.64
N LYS A 66 2.23 -10.30 5.40
CA LYS A 66 1.14 -11.20 5.83
C LYS A 66 0.01 -10.48 6.57
N GLN A 67 0.32 -9.37 7.25
CA GLN A 67 -0.61 -8.58 8.06
C GLN A 67 -1.19 -7.36 7.33
N THR A 68 -0.59 -6.94 6.21
CA THR A 68 -0.91 -5.65 5.58
C THR A 68 -1.11 -5.79 4.08
N THR A 69 -2.18 -5.18 3.60
CA THR A 69 -2.58 -5.15 2.20
C THR A 69 -3.08 -3.75 1.90
N PHE A 70 -2.68 -3.18 0.76
CA PHE A 70 -3.33 -1.98 0.24
C PHE A 70 -4.21 -2.33 -0.95
N PHE A 71 -5.24 -1.51 -1.14
CA PHE A 71 -6.14 -1.58 -2.27
C PHE A 71 -5.97 -0.33 -3.11
N TYR A 72 -6.02 -0.48 -4.42
CA TYR A 72 -5.91 0.63 -5.35
C TYR A 72 -6.82 0.41 -6.56
N ARG A 73 -7.07 1.48 -7.30
CA ARG A 73 -7.76 1.46 -8.59
C ARG A 73 -6.87 2.12 -9.62
N VAL A 74 -6.97 1.66 -10.86
CA VAL A 74 -6.26 2.26 -11.99
C VAL A 74 -7.30 3.02 -12.80
N ASN A 75 -7.11 4.32 -12.93
CA ASN A 75 -7.89 5.14 -13.85
C ASN A 75 -7.10 5.21 -15.15
N PHE A 76 -7.48 4.40 -16.13
CA PHE A 76 -6.97 4.55 -17.49
C PHE A 76 -7.62 5.79 -18.14
N PRO A 77 -6.86 6.56 -18.93
CA PRO A 77 -7.42 7.63 -19.75
C PRO A 77 -8.39 7.09 -20.81
#